data_AF-A0A6V8NVK7-F1
#
_entry.id   AF-A0A6V8NVK7-F1
#
_cell.length_a   1.000
_cell.length_b   1.000
_cell.length_c   1.000
_cell.angle_alpha   90.00
_cell.angle_beta   90.00
_cell.angle_gamma   90.00
#
_symmetry.space_group_name_H-M   'P 1'
#
loop_
_entity.id
_entity.type
_entity.pdbx_description
1 polymer ?
#
loop_
_entity_poly.entity_id
_entity_poly.type
_entity_poly.pdbx_seq_one_letter_code
_entity_poly.pdbx_strand_id
1 'polypeptide(L)' 'MFLDASFLLLIPALILAIYAQIRVRSAYAKGSQIMARGGISGVEAAAIIIRNSGIYDAGTEAISGK' A
#
# COMPACT_ATOMS: atom_id res chain seq x y z
N MET A 1 38.16 7.48 -15.17
CA MET A 1 37.37 8.71 -15.02
C MET A 1 35.90 8.34 -15.16
N PHE A 2 35.18 8.09 -14.05
CA PHE A 2 33.76 7.71 -14.04
C PHE A 2 33.01 8.31 -12.84
N LEU A 3 33.52 9.42 -12.30
CA LEU A 3 32.85 10.23 -11.29
C LEU A 3 32.52 11.59 -11.90
N ASP A 4 31.91 11.54 -13.10
CA ASP A 4 31.30 12.71 -13.73
C ASP A 4 29.97 13.01 -13.04
N ALA A 5 29.55 14.27 -13.03
CA ALA A 5 28.49 14.89 -12.21
C ALA A 5 27.13 14.15 -12.08
N SER A 6 26.88 13.08 -12.84
CA SER A 6 25.69 12.22 -12.77
C SER A 6 25.50 11.50 -11.43
N PHE A 7 26.57 11.08 -10.74
CA PHE A 7 26.43 10.45 -9.41
C PHE A 7 25.92 11.43 -8.35
N LEU A 8 26.27 12.71 -8.46
CA LEU A 8 25.84 13.75 -7.53
C LEU A 8 24.32 14.01 -7.63
N LEU A 9 23.72 13.83 -8.82
CA LEU A 9 22.27 13.85 -9.02
C LEU A 9 21.57 12.58 -8.54
N LEU A 10 22.26 11.44 -8.50
CA LEU A 10 21.71 10.17 -8.01
C LEU A 10 21.49 10.19 -6.50
N ILE A 11 22.37 10.86 -5.76
CA ILE A 11 22.32 10.96 -4.29
C ILE A 11 20.96 11.51 -3.80
N PRO A 12 20.46 12.67 -4.25
CA PRO A 12 19.16 13.16 -3.81
C PRO A 12 18.00 12.27 -4.27
N ALA A 13 18.08 11.66 -5.45
CA ALA A 13 17.07 10.71 -5.91
C ALA A 13 17.00 9.46 -5.01
N LEU A 14 18.15 8.94 -4.57
CA LEU A 14 18.24 7.82 -3.65
C LEU A 14 17.69 8.16 -2.27
N ILE A 15 18.00 9.35 -1.75
CA ILE A 15 17.47 9.84 -0.47
C ILE A 15 15.94 9.92 -0.53
N LEU A 16 15.38 10.47 -1.61
CA LEU A 16 13.92 10.54 -1.80
C LEU A 16 13.29 9.15 -1.91
N ALA A 17 13.93 8.22 -2.63
CA ALA A 17 13.46 6.85 -2.74
C ALA A 17 13.43 6.16 -1.36
N ILE A 18 14.50 6.28 -0.58
CA ILE A 18 14.57 5.73 0.79
C ILE A 18 13.48 6.34 1.67
N TYR A 19 13.32 7.66 1.63
CA TYR A 19 12.28 8.35 2.39
C TYR A 19 10.88 7.88 2.01
N ALA A 20 10.58 7.76 0.72
CA ALA A 20 9.30 7.26 0.22
C ALA A 20 9.04 5.82 0.70
N GLN A 21 10.05 4.96 0.61
CA GLN A 21 9.94 3.56 1.08
C GLN A 21 9.66 3.48 2.58
N ILE A 22 10.33 4.29 3.41
CA ILE A 22 10.07 4.35 4.85
C ILE A 22 8.63 4.81 5.13
N ARG A 23 8.17 5.86 4.43
CA ARG A 23 6.83 6.41 4.62
C ARG A 23 5.73 5.42 4.20
N VAL A 24 5.90 4.73 3.07
CA VAL A 24 4.94 3.71 2.60
C VAL A 24 4.85 2.58 3.62
N ARG A 25 5.99 2.03 4.05
CA ARG A 25 6.02 0.95 5.05
C ARG A 25 5.35 1.37 6.35
N SER A 26 5.63 2.59 6.83
CA SER A 26 5.02 3.13 8.04
C SER A 26 3.50 3.32 7.90
N ALA A 27 3.04 3.89 6.79
CA ALA A 27 1.62 4.07 6.51
C ALA A 27 0.88 2.73 6.37
N TYR A 28 1.49 1.75 5.71
CA TYR A 28 0.94 0.41 5.58
C TYR A 28 0.89 -0.32 6.93
N ALA A 29 1.96 -0.26 7.72
CA ALA A 29 1.99 -0.85 9.06
C ALA A 29 0.92 -0.23 9.96
N LYS A 30 0.79 1.10 9.94
CA LYS A 30 -0.23 1.81 10.71
C LYS A 30 -1.64 1.49 10.23
N GLY A 31 -1.87 1.48 8.92
CA GLY A 31 -3.17 1.14 8.32
C GLY A 31 -3.55 -0.32 8.56
N SER A 32 -2.59 -1.24 8.48
CA SER A 32 -2.80 -2.67 8.73
C SER A 32 -3.09 -3.00 10.20
N GLN A 33 -2.65 -2.15 11.14
CA GLN A 33 -2.95 -2.31 12.57
C GLN A 33 -4.30 -1.72 12.98
N ILE A 34 -4.86 -0.80 12.17
CA ILE A 34 -6.18 -0.24 12.43
C ILE A 34 -7.22 -1.22 11.91
N MET A 35 -7.80 -2.01 12.82
CA MET A 35 -8.97 -2.83 12.52
C MET A 35 -10.11 -1.92 12.03
N ALA A 36 -10.88 -2.38 11.04
CA ALA A 36 -12.10 -1.68 10.64
C ALA A 36 -13.01 -1.47 11.87
N ARG A 37 -13.72 -0.35 11.96
CA ARG A 37 -14.56 0.00 13.15
C ARG A 37 -15.59 -1.08 13.54
N GLY A 38 -15.86 -2.06 12.66
CA GLY A 38 -16.73 -3.21 12.91
C GLY A 38 -16.01 -4.54 13.19
N GLY A 39 -14.68 -4.57 13.34
CA GLY A 39 -13.92 -5.81 13.52
C GLY A 39 -13.85 -6.70 12.28
N ILE A 40 -14.33 -6.19 11.13
CA ILE A 40 -14.40 -6.93 9.88
C ILE A 40 -13.08 -6.92 9.12
N SER A 41 -12.78 -8.02 8.44
CA SER A 41 -11.59 -8.13 7.58
C SER A 41 -11.73 -7.28 6.31
N GLY A 42 -10.61 -6.96 5.65
CA GLY A 42 -10.63 -6.21 4.39
C GLY A 42 -11.44 -6.89 3.28
N VAL A 43 -11.46 -8.23 3.27
CA VAL A 43 -12.28 -9.00 2.33
C VAL A 43 -13.76 -8.90 2.65
N GLU A 44 -14.14 -8.89 3.93
CA GLU A 44 -15.52 -8.67 4.37
C GLU A 44 -15.99 -7.26 4.02
N ALA A 45 -15.14 -6.24 4.19
CA ALA A 45 -15.45 -4.87 3.80
C ALA A 45 -15.72 -4.76 2.28
N ALA A 46 -14.88 -5.39 1.46
CA ALA A 46 -15.09 -5.46 0.01
C ALA A 46 -16.38 -6.21 -0.35
N ALA A 47 -16.66 -7.34 0.32
CA ALA A 47 -17.87 -8.11 0.09
C ALA A 47 -19.16 -7.34 0.44
N ILE A 48 -19.13 -6.52 1.50
CA ILE A 48 -20.25 -5.64 1.87
C ILE A 48 -20.47 -4.56 0.81
N ILE A 49 -19.40 -3.94 0.31
CA ILE A 49 -19.50 -2.90 -0.73
C ILE A 49 -20.10 -3.48 -2.02
N ILE A 50 -19.66 -4.67 -2.44
CA ILE A 50 -20.16 -5.35 -3.64
C ILE A 50 -21.64 -5.74 -3.49
N ARG A 51 -22.02 -6.30 -2.32
CA ARG A 51 -23.43 -6.62 -2.02
C ARG A 51 -24.31 -5.37 -2.04
N ASN A 52 -23.79 -4.24 -1.54
CA ASN A 52 -24.53 -2.98 -1.50
C ASN A 52 -24.55 -2.23 -2.84
N SER A 53 -23.61 -2.50 -3.75
CA SER A 53 -23.55 -1.86 -5.07
C SER A 53 -24.42 -2.54 -6.13
N GLY A 54 -25.11 -3.64 -5.78
CA GLY A 54 -25.97 -4.39 -6.70
C GLY A 54 -25.19 -5.21 -7.74
N ILE A 55 -23.87 -5.33 -7.59
CA ILE A 55 -22.99 -6.10 -8.47
C ILE A 55 -22.86 -7.50 -7.87
N TYR A 56 -23.70 -8.44 -8.27
CA TYR A 56 -23.68 -9.81 -7.72
C TYR A 56 -22.66 -10.75 -8.40
N ASP A 57 -22.07 -10.31 -9.52
CA ASP A 57 -21.14 -11.12 -10.32
C ASP A 57 -19.66 -10.89 -9.95
N ALA A 58 -19.38 -9.95 -9.04
CA ALA A 58 -18.02 -9.67 -8.60
C ALA A 58 -17.70 -10.47 -7.33
N GLY A 59 -16.81 -11.45 -7.43
CA GLY A 59 -16.25 -12.15 -6.26
C GLY A 59 -15.17 -11.33 -5.56
N THR A 60 -14.99 -11.54 -4.26
CA THR A 60 -13.85 -11.02 -3.49
C THR A 60 -12.93 -12.15 -3.08
N GLU A 61 -11.67 -12.11 -3.51
CA GLU A 61 -10.63 -13.04 -3.07
C GLU A 61 -9.65 -12.32 -2.15
N ALA A 62 -9.42 -12.87 -0.96
CA ALA A 62 -8.39 -12.38 -0.07
C ALA A 62 -7.03 -12.88 -0.57
N ILE A 63 -6.17 -11.97 -1.03
CA ILE A 63 -4.76 -12.29 -1.27
C ILE A 63 -3.96 -12.08 0.02
N SER A 64 -2.99 -12.95 0.28
CA SER A 64 -2.03 -12.74 1.36
C SER A 64 -1.19 -11.52 1.00
N GLY A 65 -1.39 -10.41 1.72
CA GLY A 65 -0.56 -9.22 1.57
C GLY A 65 0.92 -9.56 1.81
N LYS A 66 1.82 -8.97 1.04
CA LYS A 66 3.27 -9.19 1.14
C LYS A 66 3.96 -8.05 1.89
#